data_AF-A0A3R5ZJP8-F1
#
_entry.id   AF-A0A3R5ZJP8-F1
#
_cell.length_a   1.000
_cell.length_b   1.000
_cell.length_c   1.000
_cell.angle_alpha   90.00
_cell.angle_beta   90.00
_cell.angle_gamma   90.00
#
_symmetry.space_group_name_H-M   'P 1'
#
loop_
_entity.id
_entity.type
_entity.pdbx_description
1 polymer ?
#
loop_
_entity_poly.entity_id
_entity_poly.type
_entity_poly.pdbx_seq_one_letter_code
_entity_poly.pdbx_strand_id
1 'polypeptide(L)'
;MIMNKKFSTLLASVLLVGSVSANAQVNADQVSKLEKGFYALNASGTAVTTTDGSTVVGKNLQVVDGKLKVANDLTSDYNNALWTITASATNSNHFTLVNKATGLAITFDPKTAVVADKNGAVTAPATGQLLTGQSMAWGWVANSYSNELEAPKALTYALSVDSTMALATATDGTVFAYKYANAKPATGVIALTIQATKPTTVAMTKDDLNVLDGGTNGLYFTLTPKKKDLKVDMISGVKFQAEDITGGYVALKELGTKKYLRVDTAVHVATGLNKDNLYQLARKELKAGETTAASVPNHFKIVKDLFKDSVFVSIKQDGSRFTYDEAGNATGSQWATAMVLTGAPHAAADYCTLSSILLTPTTEVMTFFKPATPTSATLVEENLLFAVSDPATASDYKTSVADGLYYIKNSKGQYLASPIYNNGDDAKWVTVDANEQSVANMPAYQWVVLKNNTLSYFADKSSVEIINREFAGLNANAIQLYKNEVLPTIIQLLLLMIW
;
A
#
# COMPACT_ATOMS: atom_id res chain seq x y z
N MET A 1 12.88 -46.13 4.58
CA MET A 1 12.42 -45.26 3.48
C MET A 1 10.92 -45.03 3.65
N ILE A 2 10.53 -43.94 4.29
CA ILE A 2 9.13 -43.47 4.35
C ILE A 2 9.21 -41.96 4.16
N MET A 3 8.75 -41.49 3.00
CA MET A 3 8.47 -40.09 2.68
C MET A 3 7.23 -39.66 3.46
N ASN A 4 7.21 -38.46 4.04
CA ASN A 4 5.93 -37.80 4.29
C ASN A 4 6.02 -36.27 4.09
N LYS A 5 5.54 -35.90 2.89
CA LYS A 5 4.69 -34.74 2.53
C LYS A 5 5.25 -33.33 2.79
N LYS A 6 5.71 -32.74 1.68
CA LYS A 6 5.95 -31.30 1.50
C LYS A 6 4.65 -30.54 1.70
N PHE A 7 4.62 -29.59 2.64
CA PHE A 7 3.60 -28.57 2.68
C PHE A 7 3.81 -27.62 1.50
N SER A 8 2.76 -27.45 0.71
CA SER A 8 2.69 -26.52 -0.40
C SER A 8 2.65 -25.10 0.16
N THR A 9 3.75 -24.36 0.01
CA THR A 9 3.81 -22.93 0.30
C THR A 9 3.02 -22.20 -0.78
N LEU A 10 1.77 -21.81 -0.47
CA LEU A 10 0.96 -20.99 -1.36
C LEU A 10 1.64 -19.60 -1.45
N LEU A 11 2.02 -19.25 -2.68
CA LEU A 11 2.80 -18.06 -3.05
C LEU A 11 2.23 -16.76 -2.48
N ALA A 12 3.15 -15.92 -1.99
CA ALA A 12 2.94 -14.60 -1.42
C ALA A 12 2.14 -13.67 -2.35
N SER A 13 1.17 -12.97 -1.76
CA SER A 13 0.50 -11.83 -2.39
C SER A 13 1.32 -10.57 -2.08
N VAL A 14 1.73 -9.91 -3.14
CA VAL A 14 2.71 -8.83 -3.20
C VAL A 14 2.04 -7.47 -2.93
N LEU A 15 2.60 -6.66 -2.03
CA LEU A 15 2.19 -5.29 -1.71
C LEU A 15 2.62 -4.32 -2.83
N LEU A 16 1.65 -3.77 -3.58
CA LEU A 16 1.89 -2.60 -4.45
C LEU A 16 2.21 -1.38 -3.57
N VAL A 17 3.44 -0.89 -3.60
CA VAL A 17 3.79 0.45 -3.07
C VAL A 17 3.37 1.46 -4.14
N GLY A 18 2.15 1.99 -4.06
CA GLY A 18 1.69 3.03 -4.98
C GLY A 18 1.45 4.32 -4.23
N SER A 19 2.16 5.38 -4.62
CA SER A 19 1.90 6.76 -4.24
C SER A 19 1.06 7.42 -5.33
N VAL A 20 -0.24 7.65 -5.10
CA VAL A 20 -1.07 8.33 -6.10
C VAL A 20 -0.59 9.76 -6.30
N SER A 21 -0.78 10.31 -7.50
CA SER A 21 -0.61 11.76 -7.72
C SER A 21 -1.38 12.52 -6.63
N ALA A 22 -0.79 13.59 -6.09
CA ALA A 22 -1.27 14.34 -4.94
C ALA A 22 -2.69 14.96 -5.07
N ASN A 23 -3.44 14.68 -6.14
CA ASN A 23 -4.75 15.25 -6.45
C ASN A 23 -5.78 14.23 -7.01
N ALA A 24 -5.47 12.93 -7.09
CA ALA A 24 -6.43 11.94 -7.59
C ALA A 24 -7.45 11.58 -6.49
N GLN A 25 -8.71 11.99 -6.68
CA GLN A 25 -9.79 11.59 -5.77
C GLN A 25 -10.05 10.09 -5.87
N VAL A 26 -10.12 9.43 -4.71
CA VAL A 26 -10.55 8.05 -4.60
C VAL A 26 -12.00 8.02 -4.16
N ASN A 27 -12.83 7.33 -4.92
CA ASN A 27 -14.24 7.15 -4.59
C ASN A 27 -14.45 5.81 -3.90
N ALA A 28 -15.59 5.64 -3.23
CA ALA A 28 -15.96 4.40 -2.56
C ALA A 28 -17.45 4.08 -2.64
N ASP A 29 -17.75 2.80 -2.48
CA ASP A 29 -19.09 2.25 -2.34
C ASP A 29 -19.44 1.95 -0.88
N GLN A 30 -20.72 2.13 -0.55
CA GLN A 30 -21.32 1.69 0.69
C GLN A 30 -21.25 0.16 0.84
N VAL A 31 -21.13 -0.30 2.08
CA VAL A 31 -21.00 -1.71 2.43
C VAL A 31 -22.18 -2.15 3.29
N SER A 32 -22.85 -3.22 2.88
CA SER A 32 -23.82 -3.97 3.71
C SER A 32 -23.34 -5.38 4.06
N LYS A 33 -22.20 -5.79 3.49
CA LYS A 33 -21.55 -7.08 3.69
C LYS A 33 -20.04 -6.99 3.63
N LEU A 34 -19.37 -7.52 4.65
CA LEU A 34 -17.92 -7.73 4.63
C LEU A 34 -17.58 -8.94 3.74
N GLU A 35 -16.62 -8.72 2.86
CA GLU A 35 -16.07 -9.62 1.86
C GLU A 35 -14.54 -9.59 1.99
N LYS A 36 -13.87 -10.53 1.35
CA LYS A 36 -12.42 -10.53 1.31
C LYS A 36 -11.93 -9.37 0.44
N GLY A 37 -11.21 -8.42 1.04
CA GLY A 37 -10.64 -7.27 0.35
C GLY A 37 -10.09 -6.23 1.33
N PHE A 38 -9.73 -5.07 0.80
CA PHE A 38 -9.23 -3.92 1.55
C PHE A 38 -10.26 -2.79 1.59
N TYR A 39 -10.62 -2.37 2.79
CA TYR A 39 -11.59 -1.33 3.06
C TYR A 39 -10.89 -0.01 3.36
N ALA A 40 -11.50 1.10 2.96
CA ALA A 40 -11.24 2.38 3.60
C ALA A 40 -12.15 2.48 4.83
N LEU A 41 -11.60 2.94 5.95
CA LEU A 41 -12.37 3.16 7.18
C LEU A 41 -12.68 4.64 7.30
N ASN A 42 -13.86 5.05 6.84
CA ASN A 42 -14.29 6.44 6.90
C ASN A 42 -14.55 6.81 8.37
N ALA A 43 -13.88 7.86 8.85
CA ALA A 43 -13.77 8.19 10.26
C ALA A 43 -14.44 9.53 10.56
N SER A 44 -15.51 9.53 11.37
CA SER A 44 -16.17 10.76 11.85
C SER A 44 -16.45 11.82 10.76
N GLY A 45 -16.74 11.36 9.54
CA GLY A 45 -17.05 12.18 8.36
C GLY A 45 -18.42 11.81 7.77
N THR A 46 -18.76 12.41 6.63
CA THR A 46 -19.99 12.10 5.90
C THR A 46 -20.02 10.63 5.52
N ALA A 47 -21.12 9.94 5.84
CA ALA A 47 -21.31 8.55 5.47
C ALA A 47 -21.34 8.40 3.94
N VAL A 48 -20.76 7.32 3.43
CA VAL A 48 -20.96 6.90 2.04
C VAL A 48 -22.30 6.17 1.98
N THR A 49 -23.22 6.69 1.17
CA THR A 49 -24.61 6.19 1.07
C THR A 49 -24.95 5.62 -0.30
N THR A 50 -24.01 5.58 -1.24
CA THR A 50 -24.23 5.09 -2.61
C THR A 50 -23.35 3.89 -2.92
N THR A 51 -23.75 3.11 -3.93
CA THR A 51 -23.03 1.91 -4.40
C THR A 51 -22.65 2.01 -5.88
N ASP A 52 -22.46 3.23 -6.36
CA ASP A 52 -22.17 3.58 -7.76
C ASP A 52 -20.76 4.17 -7.96
N GLY A 53 -19.93 4.15 -6.92
CA GLY A 53 -18.57 4.68 -6.93
C GLY A 53 -18.52 6.20 -7.10
N SER A 54 -19.58 6.94 -6.78
CA SER A 54 -19.62 8.40 -6.97
C SER A 54 -19.18 9.21 -5.76
N THR A 55 -19.14 8.60 -4.56
CA THR A 55 -18.81 9.32 -3.32
C THR A 55 -17.31 9.28 -3.06
N VAL A 56 -16.68 10.45 -2.92
CA VAL A 56 -15.26 10.57 -2.57
C VAL A 56 -15.01 10.08 -1.14
N VAL A 57 -13.92 9.34 -0.93
CA VAL A 57 -13.45 8.98 0.41
C VAL A 57 -12.96 10.24 1.11
N GLY A 58 -13.77 10.74 2.05
CA GLY A 58 -13.40 11.87 2.90
C GLY A 58 -12.53 11.45 4.08
N LYS A 59 -12.89 11.91 5.27
CA LYS A 59 -12.13 11.61 6.49
C LYS A 59 -11.99 10.10 6.70
N ASN A 60 -10.76 9.63 6.90
CA ASN A 60 -10.45 8.20 6.98
C ASN A 60 -9.36 7.91 8.02
N LEU A 61 -9.30 6.66 8.46
CA LEU A 61 -8.25 6.18 9.36
C LEU A 61 -6.99 5.79 8.62
N GLN A 62 -5.87 6.34 9.08
CA GLN A 62 -4.54 6.04 8.56
C GLN A 62 -3.57 5.67 9.68
N VAL A 63 -2.55 4.87 9.35
CA VAL A 63 -1.42 4.62 10.25
C VAL A 63 -0.25 5.52 9.84
N VAL A 64 0.19 6.38 10.75
CA VAL A 64 1.32 7.29 10.56
C VAL A 64 2.22 7.19 11.79
N ASP A 65 3.50 6.87 11.59
CA ASP A 65 4.50 6.71 12.66
C ASP A 65 4.04 5.78 13.81
N GLY A 66 3.38 4.67 13.44
CA GLY A 66 2.86 3.68 14.38
C GLY A 66 1.63 4.12 15.18
N LYS A 67 1.07 5.30 14.90
CA LYS A 67 -0.15 5.82 15.51
C LYS A 67 -1.30 5.81 14.52
N LEU A 68 -2.51 5.68 15.04
CA LEU A 68 -3.73 5.86 14.26
C LEU A 68 -4.04 7.36 14.14
N LYS A 69 -4.37 7.83 12.94
CA LYS A 69 -4.68 9.23 12.66
C LYS A 69 -5.95 9.35 11.82
N VAL A 70 -6.78 10.33 12.15
CA VAL A 70 -7.89 10.74 11.29
C VAL A 70 -7.34 11.72 10.26
N ALA A 71 -7.18 11.26 9.02
CA ALA A 71 -6.79 12.09 7.90
C ALA A 71 -8.04 12.68 7.22
N ASN A 72 -7.89 13.82 6.54
CA ASN A 72 -9.01 14.46 5.85
C ASN A 72 -9.37 13.79 4.53
N ASP A 73 -8.37 13.21 3.85
CA ASP A 73 -8.50 12.66 2.51
C ASP A 73 -7.70 11.37 2.40
N LEU A 74 -8.04 10.52 1.42
CA LEU A 74 -7.21 9.38 1.05
C LEU A 74 -6.02 9.92 0.23
N THR A 75 -4.90 10.18 0.90
CA THR A 75 -3.69 10.79 0.30
C THR A 75 -2.91 9.81 -0.59
N SER A 76 -1.83 10.29 -1.22
CA SER A 76 -0.92 9.52 -2.09
C SER A 76 -0.62 8.11 -1.60
N ASP A 77 -0.31 7.93 -0.32
CA ASP A 77 -0.07 6.61 0.27
C ASP A 77 -1.36 5.98 0.82
N TYR A 78 -2.28 5.62 -0.07
CA TYR A 78 -3.55 5.00 0.29
C TYR A 78 -3.36 3.68 1.06
N ASN A 79 -2.22 3.00 0.94
CA ASN A 79 -1.97 1.78 1.71
C ASN A 79 -1.97 2.03 3.22
N ASN A 80 -1.58 3.22 3.67
CA ASN A 80 -1.69 3.62 5.08
C ASN A 80 -3.14 3.75 5.54
N ALA A 81 -4.07 3.89 4.60
CA ALA A 81 -5.50 4.09 4.86
C ALA A 81 -6.38 2.86 4.53
N LEU A 82 -5.78 1.80 3.98
CA LEU A 82 -6.48 0.57 3.61
C LEU A 82 -6.37 -0.49 4.71
N TRP A 83 -7.47 -1.21 4.95
CA TRP A 83 -7.62 -2.12 6.08
C TRP A 83 -8.24 -3.44 5.65
N THR A 84 -7.71 -4.56 6.13
CA THR A 84 -8.45 -5.83 6.12
C THR A 84 -9.31 -5.91 7.36
N ILE A 85 -10.52 -6.45 7.24
CA ILE A 85 -11.45 -6.63 8.36
C ILE A 85 -11.76 -8.12 8.48
N THR A 86 -11.46 -8.70 9.63
CA THR A 86 -11.68 -10.12 9.90
C THR A 86 -12.56 -10.29 11.13
N ALA A 87 -13.69 -10.99 10.97
CA ALA A 87 -14.52 -11.39 12.10
C ALA A 87 -13.84 -12.54 12.87
N SER A 88 -13.95 -12.56 14.20
CA SER A 88 -13.34 -13.61 15.03
C SER A 88 -13.95 -15.01 14.78
N ALA A 89 -15.20 -15.05 14.29
CA ALA A 89 -15.89 -16.26 13.86
C ALA A 89 -17.05 -15.91 12.93
N THR A 90 -17.66 -16.92 12.31
CA THR A 90 -18.92 -16.75 11.57
C THR A 90 -19.99 -16.13 12.46
N ASN A 91 -20.67 -15.10 11.97
CA ASN A 91 -21.69 -14.34 12.72
C ASN A 91 -21.19 -13.65 14.00
N SER A 92 -19.88 -13.45 14.16
CA SER A 92 -19.32 -12.70 15.29
C SER A 92 -19.53 -11.20 15.12
N ASN A 93 -19.79 -10.51 16.23
CA ASN A 93 -19.75 -9.05 16.34
C ASN A 93 -18.36 -8.50 16.69
N HIS A 94 -17.35 -9.37 16.82
CA HIS A 94 -15.97 -9.02 17.13
C HIS A 94 -15.09 -9.05 15.89
N PHE A 95 -14.36 -7.96 15.64
CA PHE A 95 -13.57 -7.75 14.44
C PHE A 95 -12.15 -7.30 14.74
N THR A 96 -11.20 -7.83 13.99
CA THR A 96 -9.83 -7.32 13.93
C THR A 96 -9.66 -6.56 12.63
N LEU A 97 -9.11 -5.34 12.73
CA LEU A 97 -8.86 -4.45 11.60
C LEU A 97 -7.35 -4.27 11.46
N VAL A 98 -6.79 -4.71 10.34
CA VAL A 98 -5.33 -4.74 10.11
C VAL A 98 -4.98 -3.84 8.94
N ASN A 99 -4.07 -2.89 9.16
CA ASN A 99 -3.63 -1.94 8.16
C ASN A 99 -2.82 -2.61 7.04
N LYS A 100 -3.02 -2.20 5.80
CA LYS A 100 -2.36 -2.77 4.63
C LYS A 100 -0.87 -2.42 4.56
N ALA A 101 -0.51 -1.15 4.73
CA ALA A 101 0.89 -0.71 4.62
C ALA A 101 1.76 -1.26 5.75
N THR A 102 1.25 -1.17 6.98
CA THR A 102 2.06 -1.42 8.18
C THR A 102 1.77 -2.77 8.82
N GLY A 103 0.73 -3.51 8.39
CA GLY A 103 0.22 -4.73 9.04
C GLY A 103 -0.10 -4.59 10.54
N LEU A 104 -0.13 -3.36 11.07
CA LEU A 104 -0.55 -3.09 12.44
C LEU A 104 -2.06 -3.20 12.53
N ALA A 105 -2.52 -3.93 13.54
CA ALA A 105 -3.93 -3.93 13.91
C ALA A 105 -4.28 -2.66 14.71
N ILE A 106 -5.53 -2.21 14.64
CA ILE A 106 -6.02 -1.17 15.55
C ILE A 106 -6.05 -1.76 16.96
N THR A 107 -4.95 -1.65 17.71
CA THR A 107 -4.83 -2.20 19.06
C THR A 107 -4.14 -1.23 20.00
N PHE A 108 -4.71 -1.09 21.18
CA PHE A 108 -4.22 -0.24 22.25
C PHE A 108 -4.03 -1.06 23.51
N ASP A 109 -3.06 -0.71 24.36
CA ASP A 109 -2.90 -1.34 25.67
C ASP A 109 -3.96 -0.78 26.63
N PRO A 110 -4.86 -1.62 27.19
CA PRO A 110 -5.82 -1.18 28.19
C PRO A 110 -5.20 -0.50 29.43
N LYS A 111 -3.93 -0.78 29.73
CA LYS A 111 -3.20 -0.15 30.83
C LYS A 111 -2.88 1.31 30.55
N THR A 112 -2.57 1.65 29.30
CA THR A 112 -2.22 3.02 28.90
C THR A 112 -3.42 3.84 28.44
N ALA A 113 -4.56 3.19 28.14
CA ALA A 113 -5.82 3.87 27.81
C ALA A 113 -6.23 4.92 28.85
N VAL A 114 -6.67 6.08 28.36
CA VAL A 114 -7.09 7.22 29.20
C VAL A 114 -8.28 6.83 30.05
N VAL A 115 -8.22 7.08 31.36
CA VAL A 115 -9.30 6.69 32.28
C VAL A 115 -10.28 7.84 32.45
N ALA A 116 -11.57 7.56 32.27
CA ALA A 116 -12.60 8.50 32.67
C ALA A 116 -12.57 8.73 34.18
N ASP A 117 -12.84 9.95 34.63
CA ASP A 117 -12.94 10.27 36.05
C ASP A 117 -14.19 9.62 36.70
N LYS A 118 -14.37 9.83 38.01
CA LYS A 118 -15.51 9.27 38.76
C LYS A 118 -16.89 9.69 38.24
N ASN A 119 -16.97 10.77 37.46
CA ASN A 119 -18.19 11.29 36.86
C ASN A 119 -18.32 10.89 35.37
N GLY A 120 -17.34 10.17 34.82
CA GLY A 120 -17.29 9.76 33.41
C GLY A 120 -16.57 10.76 32.51
N ALA A 121 -15.97 11.84 33.02
CA ALA A 121 -15.29 12.82 32.17
C ALA A 121 -13.93 12.29 31.69
N VAL A 122 -13.68 12.38 30.38
CA VAL A 122 -12.41 12.02 29.74
C VAL A 122 -11.74 13.30 29.26
N THR A 123 -10.47 13.50 29.65
CA THR A 123 -9.66 14.60 29.13
C THR A 123 -8.88 14.09 27.93
N ALA A 124 -9.10 14.70 26.75
CA ALA A 124 -8.36 14.33 25.55
C ALA A 124 -6.86 14.67 25.72
N PRO A 125 -5.94 13.74 25.42
CA PRO A 125 -4.51 14.04 25.40
C PRO A 125 -4.17 14.94 24.21
N ALA A 126 -3.03 15.63 24.28
CA ALA A 126 -2.52 16.43 23.17
C ALA A 126 -2.22 15.56 21.92
N THR A 127 -1.69 14.37 22.16
CA THR A 127 -1.32 13.38 21.14
C THR A 127 -1.81 11.99 21.53
N GLY A 128 -2.17 11.22 20.52
CA GLY A 128 -2.64 9.85 20.60
C GLY A 128 -1.52 8.83 20.82
N GLN A 129 -1.95 7.58 20.96
CA GLN A 129 -1.12 6.48 21.43
C GLN A 129 -0.56 5.65 20.28
N LEU A 130 0.57 4.99 20.51
CA LEU A 130 1.11 3.98 19.59
C LEU A 130 0.21 2.75 19.57
N LEU A 131 0.06 2.16 18.39
CA LEU A 131 -0.56 0.85 18.23
C LEU A 131 0.37 -0.21 18.80
N THR A 132 -0.18 -1.17 19.55
CA THR A 132 0.64 -2.18 20.25
C THR A 132 1.02 -3.36 19.38
N GLY A 133 0.37 -3.54 18.23
CA GLY A 133 0.59 -4.68 17.33
C GLY A 133 0.11 -6.03 17.89
N GLN A 134 -0.44 -6.06 19.10
CA GLN A 134 -1.11 -7.24 19.67
C GLN A 134 -2.44 -7.47 18.94
N SER A 135 -3.04 -8.66 19.06
CA SER A 135 -4.37 -8.93 18.50
C SER A 135 -5.46 -8.49 19.48
N MET A 136 -6.38 -7.63 19.02
CA MET A 136 -7.58 -7.21 19.74
C MET A 136 -8.76 -7.32 18.79
N ALA A 137 -9.88 -7.82 19.30
CA ALA A 137 -11.11 -7.96 18.54
C ALA A 137 -12.17 -7.00 19.08
N TRP A 138 -12.45 -5.95 18.32
CA TRP A 138 -13.39 -4.89 18.67
C TRP A 138 -14.82 -5.32 18.41
N GLY A 139 -15.71 -5.08 19.37
CA GLY A 139 -17.15 -5.03 19.14
C GLY A 139 -17.49 -3.84 18.25
N TRP A 140 -18.22 -4.07 17.16
CA TRP A 140 -18.52 -3.01 16.17
C TRP A 140 -19.95 -3.06 15.64
N VAL A 141 -20.25 -4.05 14.80
CA VAL A 141 -21.58 -4.31 14.22
C VAL A 141 -22.04 -5.71 14.61
N ALA A 142 -23.34 -5.99 14.47
CA ALA A 142 -23.93 -7.26 14.86
C ALA A 142 -23.21 -8.48 14.25
N ASN A 143 -22.83 -8.40 12.96
CA ASN A 143 -22.02 -9.40 12.27
C ASN A 143 -21.55 -8.90 10.89
N SER A 144 -20.76 -9.73 10.18
CA SER A 144 -20.23 -9.44 8.84
C SER A 144 -21.28 -9.18 7.74
N TYR A 145 -22.56 -9.47 7.99
CA TYR A 145 -23.67 -9.20 7.10
C TYR A 145 -24.77 -8.46 7.87
N SER A 146 -24.65 -7.13 7.89
CA SER A 146 -25.52 -6.28 8.70
C SER A 146 -25.70 -4.93 8.03
N ASN A 147 -26.94 -4.42 7.98
CA ASN A 147 -27.24 -3.06 7.54
C ASN A 147 -26.60 -2.02 8.48
N GLU A 148 -26.11 -2.42 9.66
CA GLU A 148 -25.32 -1.52 10.52
C GLU A 148 -23.99 -1.09 9.88
N LEU A 149 -23.48 -1.83 8.89
CA LEU A 149 -22.30 -1.46 8.10
C LEU A 149 -22.55 -0.24 7.19
N GLU A 150 -23.81 0.08 6.90
CA GLU A 150 -24.22 1.18 6.03
C GLU A 150 -24.05 2.55 6.68
N ALA A 151 -23.80 2.60 7.99
CA ALA A 151 -23.66 3.83 8.77
C ALA A 151 -22.41 3.80 9.67
N PRO A 152 -21.84 4.97 10.01
CA PRO A 152 -20.72 5.03 10.95
C PRO A 152 -21.10 4.50 12.35
N LYS A 153 -20.28 3.59 12.90
CA LYS A 153 -20.45 2.99 14.22
C LYS A 153 -19.14 2.99 15.01
N ALA A 154 -19.24 3.14 16.33
CA ALA A 154 -18.07 3.16 17.20
C ALA A 154 -17.47 1.77 17.37
N LEU A 155 -16.14 1.70 17.47
CA LEU A 155 -15.44 0.51 17.95
C LEU A 155 -15.44 0.49 19.47
N THR A 156 -15.82 -0.64 20.06
CA THR A 156 -15.87 -0.84 21.51
C THR A 156 -15.17 -2.13 21.91
N TYR A 157 -14.59 -2.15 23.11
CA TYR A 157 -13.96 -3.35 23.67
C TYR A 157 -14.35 -3.48 25.13
N ALA A 158 -15.07 -4.55 25.48
CA ALA A 158 -15.44 -4.84 26.85
C ALA A 158 -14.19 -5.30 27.63
N LEU A 159 -13.72 -4.46 28.54
CA LEU A 159 -12.59 -4.79 29.43
C LEU A 159 -13.04 -5.73 30.55
N SER A 160 -14.26 -5.51 31.04
CA SER A 160 -14.96 -6.34 32.00
C SER A 160 -16.47 -6.18 31.78
N VAL A 161 -17.29 -6.86 32.60
CA VAL A 161 -18.75 -6.72 32.55
C VAL A 161 -19.24 -5.28 32.80
N ASP A 162 -18.46 -4.49 33.54
CA ASP A 162 -18.84 -3.13 33.97
C ASP A 162 -17.99 -2.03 33.35
N SER A 163 -17.07 -2.36 32.43
CA SER A 163 -16.12 -1.40 31.87
C SER A 163 -15.91 -1.61 30.37
N THR A 164 -15.98 -0.50 29.64
CA THR A 164 -15.82 -0.47 28.19
C THR A 164 -14.67 0.45 27.81
N MET A 165 -13.92 0.06 26.79
CA MET A 165 -12.95 0.88 26.09
C MET A 165 -13.47 1.28 24.72
N ALA A 166 -13.22 2.52 24.31
CA ALA A 166 -13.57 3.05 23.01
C ALA A 166 -12.46 3.98 22.51
N LEU A 167 -12.60 4.50 21.29
CA LEU A 167 -11.61 5.36 20.63
C LEU A 167 -12.13 6.79 20.53
N ALA A 168 -11.25 7.78 20.66
CA ALA A 168 -11.53 9.19 20.42
C ALA A 168 -10.34 9.86 19.75
N THR A 169 -10.55 11.09 19.24
CA THR A 169 -9.51 11.86 18.56
C THR A 169 -8.85 12.83 19.53
N ALA A 170 -7.52 12.81 19.59
CA ALA A 170 -6.66 13.73 20.32
C ALA A 170 -6.64 15.12 19.65
N THR A 171 -6.05 16.10 20.31
CA THR A 171 -6.02 17.50 19.80
C THR A 171 -5.30 17.63 18.45
N ASP A 172 -4.28 16.82 18.20
CA ASP A 172 -3.50 16.82 16.94
C ASP A 172 -4.09 15.96 15.80
N GLY A 173 -5.30 15.39 16.01
CA GLY A 173 -5.97 14.52 15.03
C GLY A 173 -5.56 13.05 15.07
N THR A 174 -4.60 12.66 15.92
CA THR A 174 -4.31 11.24 16.18
C THR A 174 -5.37 10.63 17.11
N VAL A 175 -5.43 9.30 17.17
CA VAL A 175 -6.45 8.57 17.92
C VAL A 175 -5.86 8.02 19.22
N PHE A 176 -6.66 8.04 20.28
CA PHE A 176 -6.34 7.43 21.57
C PHE A 176 -7.49 6.53 22.05
N ALA A 177 -7.15 5.53 22.86
CA ALA A 177 -8.13 4.72 23.55
C ALA A 177 -8.47 5.33 24.92
N TYR A 178 -9.75 5.29 25.29
CA TYR A 178 -10.22 5.67 26.61
C TYR A 178 -11.14 4.60 27.18
N LYS A 179 -11.15 4.47 28.51
CA LYS A 179 -11.98 3.50 29.23
C LYS A 179 -12.89 4.18 30.24
N TYR A 180 -14.09 3.66 30.40
CA TYR A 180 -15.14 4.19 31.27
C TYR A 180 -15.97 3.07 31.88
N ALA A 181 -16.54 3.33 33.06
CA ALA A 181 -17.50 2.44 33.67
C ALA A 181 -18.84 2.52 32.93
N ASN A 182 -19.49 1.39 32.68
CA ASN A 182 -20.75 1.33 31.92
C ASN A 182 -21.88 2.13 32.60
N ALA A 183 -21.86 2.19 33.95
CA ALA A 183 -22.80 3.00 34.74
C ALA A 183 -22.52 4.52 34.69
N LYS A 184 -21.37 4.93 34.15
CA LYS A 184 -20.94 6.33 33.98
C LYS A 184 -20.33 6.51 32.58
N PRO A 185 -21.17 6.55 31.53
CA PRO A 185 -20.69 6.71 30.15
C PRO A 185 -19.77 7.92 29.99
N ALA A 186 -18.81 7.79 29.07
CA ALA A 186 -17.82 8.83 28.84
C ALA A 186 -18.45 10.17 28.40
N THR A 187 -17.94 11.27 28.96
CA THR A 187 -18.26 12.65 28.60
C THR A 187 -16.98 13.44 28.35
N GLY A 188 -17.06 14.61 27.71
CA GLY A 188 -15.89 15.44 27.38
C GLY A 188 -15.15 15.03 26.10
N VAL A 189 -15.46 13.85 25.55
CA VAL A 189 -14.96 13.37 24.26
C VAL A 189 -16.10 12.79 23.43
N ILE A 190 -15.95 12.78 22.11
CA ILE A 190 -16.88 12.13 21.18
C ILE A 190 -16.24 10.81 20.75
N ALA A 191 -16.98 9.72 20.87
CA ALA A 191 -16.54 8.41 20.40
C ALA A 191 -16.29 8.47 18.88
N LEU A 192 -15.10 8.04 18.47
CA LEU A 192 -14.73 7.88 17.08
C LEU A 192 -15.60 6.80 16.45
N THR A 193 -16.32 7.17 15.40
CA THR A 193 -17.14 6.25 14.62
C THR A 193 -16.46 5.97 13.29
N ILE A 194 -16.60 4.73 12.83
CA ILE A 194 -16.08 4.28 11.55
C ILE A 194 -17.16 3.64 10.69
N GLN A 195 -17.05 3.82 9.38
CA GLN A 195 -17.80 3.09 8.37
C GLN A 195 -16.79 2.41 7.44
N ALA A 196 -16.91 1.10 7.23
CA ALA A 196 -16.14 0.43 6.19
C ALA A 196 -16.76 0.74 4.82
N THR A 197 -15.95 1.19 3.88
CA THR A 197 -16.37 1.47 2.51
C THR A 197 -15.46 0.72 1.54
N LYS A 198 -15.98 0.31 0.38
CA LYS A 198 -15.17 -0.35 -0.66
C LYS A 198 -14.53 0.75 -1.52
N PRO A 199 -13.23 1.03 -1.38
CA PRO A 199 -12.57 1.98 -2.26
C PRO A 199 -12.60 1.44 -3.69
N THR A 200 -12.77 2.33 -4.65
CA THR A 200 -12.90 2.00 -6.07
C THR A 200 -11.50 1.82 -6.69
N THR A 201 -11.23 2.53 -7.77
CA THR A 201 -10.04 2.33 -8.58
C THR A 201 -9.25 3.62 -8.76
N VAL A 202 -7.93 3.51 -8.91
CA VAL A 202 -7.06 4.65 -9.19
C VAL A 202 -6.19 4.37 -10.41
N ALA A 203 -6.10 5.35 -11.31
CA ALA A 203 -5.16 5.30 -12.42
C ALA A 203 -3.73 5.48 -11.89
N MET A 204 -2.85 4.55 -12.24
CA MET A 204 -1.45 4.54 -11.85
C MET A 204 -0.65 5.51 -12.71
N THR A 205 0.19 6.30 -12.05
CA THR A 205 1.13 7.23 -12.67
C THR A 205 2.49 6.57 -12.90
N LYS A 206 3.42 7.30 -13.53
CA LYS A 206 4.81 6.85 -13.64
C LYS A 206 5.45 6.59 -12.27
N ASP A 207 5.08 7.35 -11.24
CA ASP A 207 5.68 7.24 -9.90
C ASP A 207 5.12 6.01 -9.16
N ASP A 208 3.86 5.65 -9.43
CA ASP A 208 3.25 4.40 -8.95
C ASP A 208 3.86 3.15 -9.60
N LEU A 209 4.37 3.29 -10.82
CA LEU A 209 4.86 2.17 -11.63
C LEU A 209 6.36 2.00 -11.47
N ASN A 210 7.15 3.05 -11.70
CA ASN A 210 8.61 3.00 -11.76
C ASN A 210 9.24 2.86 -10.36
N VAL A 211 9.13 1.69 -9.75
CA VAL A 211 9.54 1.44 -8.36
C VAL A 211 10.75 0.51 -8.22
N LEU A 212 11.16 -0.18 -9.28
CA LEU A 212 12.31 -1.08 -9.28
C LEU A 212 13.58 -0.36 -9.74
N ASP A 213 14.71 -0.61 -9.08
CA ASP A 213 15.99 0.01 -9.43
C ASP A 213 16.68 -0.67 -10.62
N GLY A 214 16.81 0.06 -11.73
CA GLY A 214 17.54 -0.33 -12.93
C GLY A 214 18.98 0.18 -12.97
N GLY A 215 19.49 0.74 -11.86
CA GLY A 215 20.79 1.37 -11.76
C GLY A 215 20.88 2.61 -12.64
N THR A 216 21.91 2.68 -13.48
CA THR A 216 22.15 3.83 -14.37
C THR A 216 21.06 4.05 -15.43
N ASN A 217 20.23 3.05 -15.70
CA ASN A 217 19.11 3.17 -16.64
C ASN A 217 17.85 3.78 -16.01
N GLY A 218 17.85 4.01 -14.69
CA GLY A 218 16.74 4.58 -13.93
C GLY A 218 15.75 3.54 -13.44
N LEU A 219 14.70 4.03 -12.77
CA LEU A 219 13.65 3.20 -12.19
C LEU A 219 12.78 2.57 -13.28
N TYR A 220 12.24 1.37 -13.00
CA TYR A 220 11.44 0.60 -13.94
C TYR A 220 10.36 -0.22 -13.24
N PHE A 221 9.56 -0.93 -14.03
CA PHE A 221 8.64 -1.97 -13.59
C PHE A 221 8.56 -3.09 -14.60
N THR A 222 7.95 -4.20 -14.21
CA THR A 222 7.68 -5.31 -15.10
C THR A 222 6.20 -5.61 -15.11
N LEU A 223 5.71 -6.05 -16.24
CA LEU A 223 4.35 -6.54 -16.40
C LEU A 223 4.46 -8.04 -16.67
N THR A 224 3.70 -8.84 -15.92
CA THR A 224 3.69 -10.30 -16.07
C THR A 224 2.25 -10.77 -16.23
N PRO A 225 1.89 -11.47 -17.31
CA PRO A 225 0.57 -12.05 -17.49
C PRO A 225 0.35 -13.20 -16.49
N LYS A 226 -0.89 -13.35 -15.99
CA LYS A 226 -1.29 -14.49 -15.14
C LYS A 226 -1.23 -15.83 -15.90
N LYS A 227 -1.33 -15.79 -17.23
CA LYS A 227 -1.24 -16.94 -18.13
C LYS A 227 0.20 -17.13 -18.60
N LYS A 228 0.64 -18.38 -18.64
CA LYS A 228 1.96 -18.77 -19.17
C LYS A 228 1.83 -19.17 -20.63
N ASP A 229 2.96 -19.17 -21.36
CA ASP A 229 3.07 -19.71 -22.72
C ASP A 229 2.17 -19.03 -23.77
N LEU A 230 1.90 -17.73 -23.59
CA LEU A 230 1.21 -16.92 -24.59
C LEU A 230 2.00 -16.92 -25.89
N LYS A 231 1.33 -17.21 -27.02
CA LYS A 231 2.03 -17.33 -28.32
C LYS A 231 2.71 -16.03 -28.78
N VAL A 232 2.23 -14.87 -28.32
CA VAL A 232 2.75 -13.55 -28.70
C VAL A 232 2.84 -12.68 -27.46
N ASP A 233 3.86 -12.96 -26.65
CA ASP A 233 4.13 -12.21 -25.43
C ASP A 233 5.11 -11.06 -25.67
N MET A 234 4.58 -9.84 -25.72
CA MET A 234 5.38 -8.62 -25.89
C MET A 234 5.77 -7.96 -24.57
N ILE A 235 5.38 -8.56 -23.44
CA ILE A 235 5.37 -7.90 -22.14
C ILE A 235 6.20 -8.69 -21.11
N SER A 236 6.09 -10.03 -21.07
CA SER A 236 6.78 -10.85 -20.07
C SER A 236 8.29 -10.69 -20.12
N GLY A 237 8.89 -10.50 -18.93
CA GLY A 237 10.33 -10.35 -18.78
C GLY A 237 10.89 -9.04 -19.32
N VAL A 238 10.04 -8.15 -19.85
CA VAL A 238 10.45 -6.83 -20.33
C VAL A 238 10.39 -5.84 -19.17
N LYS A 239 11.46 -5.05 -19.03
CA LYS A 239 11.53 -3.94 -18.08
C LYS A 239 11.04 -2.68 -18.78
N PHE A 240 10.00 -2.07 -18.23
CA PHE A 240 9.42 -0.83 -18.76
C PHE A 240 9.68 0.34 -17.82
N GLN A 241 9.84 1.53 -18.40
CA GLN A 241 9.74 2.81 -17.72
C GLN A 241 8.46 3.48 -18.19
N ALA A 242 7.59 3.82 -17.25
CA ALA A 242 6.37 4.56 -17.52
C ALA A 242 6.67 6.06 -17.67
N GLU A 243 5.96 6.70 -18.59
CA GLU A 243 5.94 8.15 -18.79
C GLU A 243 4.49 8.62 -18.69
N ASP A 244 4.19 9.65 -17.87
CA ASP A 244 2.83 10.15 -17.69
C ASP A 244 2.27 10.77 -18.97
N ILE A 245 1.00 10.47 -19.24
CA ILE A 245 0.20 11.02 -20.33
C ILE A 245 -1.09 11.60 -19.73
N THR A 246 -1.62 12.65 -20.38
CA THR A 246 -2.86 13.31 -19.95
C THR A 246 -4.04 12.33 -19.84
N GLY A 247 -4.88 12.48 -18.81
CA GLY A 247 -6.07 11.63 -18.61
C GLY A 247 -5.83 10.35 -17.79
N GLY A 248 -4.69 10.27 -17.09
CA GLY A 248 -4.31 9.09 -16.28
C GLY A 248 -3.84 7.93 -17.15
N TYR A 249 -3.18 8.24 -18.27
CA TYR A 249 -2.53 7.25 -19.13
C TYR A 249 -1.03 7.30 -18.91
N VAL A 250 -0.35 6.26 -19.37
CA VAL A 250 1.10 6.16 -19.40
C VAL A 250 1.57 5.61 -20.75
N ALA A 251 2.74 6.06 -21.20
CA ALA A 251 3.49 5.40 -22.26
C ALA A 251 4.54 4.48 -21.64
N LEU A 252 4.75 3.29 -22.21
CA LEU A 252 5.63 2.27 -21.63
C LEU A 252 6.87 2.08 -22.48
N LYS A 253 7.99 2.66 -22.05
CA LYS A 253 9.28 2.61 -22.74
C LYS A 253 10.09 1.39 -22.28
N GLU A 254 10.62 0.61 -23.19
CA GLU A 254 11.53 -0.49 -22.82
C GLU A 254 12.87 0.08 -22.30
N LEU A 255 13.22 -0.30 -21.06
CA LEU A 255 14.36 0.22 -20.31
C LEU A 255 15.66 0.12 -21.12
N GLY A 256 16.40 1.22 -21.21
CA GLY A 256 17.67 1.28 -21.94
C GLY A 256 17.54 1.28 -23.47
N THR A 257 16.33 1.36 -24.02
CA THR A 257 16.10 1.41 -25.47
C THR A 257 15.28 2.64 -25.89
N LYS A 258 15.07 2.80 -27.19
CA LYS A 258 14.16 3.81 -27.76
C LYS A 258 12.76 3.26 -28.08
N LYS A 259 12.49 1.99 -27.73
CA LYS A 259 11.26 1.29 -28.10
C LYS A 259 10.17 1.52 -27.05
N TYR A 260 8.94 1.67 -27.52
CA TYR A 260 7.75 1.75 -26.68
C TYR A 260 6.85 0.56 -26.97
N LEU A 261 6.19 0.05 -25.93
CA LEU A 261 5.03 -0.81 -26.11
C LEU A 261 3.96 -0.01 -26.83
N ARG A 262 3.35 -0.62 -27.84
CA ARG A 262 2.25 -0.02 -28.60
C ARG A 262 1.28 -1.07 -29.08
N VAL A 263 0.03 -0.66 -29.27
CA VAL A 263 -0.94 -1.41 -30.06
C VAL A 263 -0.49 -1.41 -31.52
N ASP A 264 -0.32 -2.60 -32.10
CA ASP A 264 0.05 -2.74 -33.50
C ASP A 264 -1.18 -2.61 -34.40
N THR A 265 -0.96 -2.17 -35.65
CA THR A 265 -2.02 -2.04 -36.65
C THR A 265 -2.41 -3.39 -37.27
N ALA A 266 -1.59 -4.43 -37.08
CA ALA A 266 -1.91 -5.78 -37.50
C ALA A 266 -2.89 -6.43 -36.51
N VAL A 267 -3.87 -7.16 -37.02
CA VAL A 267 -4.75 -8.04 -36.22
C VAL A 267 -4.19 -9.46 -36.17
N HIS A 268 -4.46 -10.20 -35.10
CA HIS A 268 -4.23 -11.63 -35.06
C HIS A 268 -5.21 -12.34 -36.02
N VAL A 269 -4.70 -13.36 -36.71
CA VAL A 269 -5.54 -14.23 -37.54
C VAL A 269 -6.49 -15.00 -36.62
N ALA A 270 -7.79 -14.78 -36.80
CA ALA A 270 -8.86 -15.39 -36.02
C ALA A 270 -10.06 -15.75 -36.91
N THR A 271 -10.95 -16.60 -36.41
CA THR A 271 -12.17 -17.04 -37.11
C THR A 271 -13.43 -16.65 -36.33
N GLY A 272 -14.58 -16.69 -37.01
CA GLY A 272 -15.88 -16.39 -36.39
C GLY A 272 -16.01 -14.95 -35.90
N LEU A 273 -16.62 -14.77 -34.72
CA LEU A 273 -16.86 -13.46 -34.09
C LEU A 273 -15.57 -12.70 -33.72
N ASN A 274 -14.42 -13.37 -33.75
CA ASN A 274 -13.12 -12.78 -33.40
C ASN A 274 -12.33 -12.27 -34.62
N LYS A 275 -12.81 -12.53 -35.85
CA LYS A 275 -12.20 -12.02 -37.07
C LYS A 275 -12.19 -10.48 -37.00
N ASP A 276 -11.01 -9.89 -37.16
CA ASP A 276 -10.75 -8.43 -37.12
C ASP A 276 -10.87 -7.75 -35.74
N ASN A 277 -11.04 -8.51 -34.65
CA ASN A 277 -11.24 -7.95 -33.30
C ASN A 277 -10.04 -8.13 -32.35
N LEU A 278 -8.96 -8.75 -32.81
CA LEU A 278 -7.82 -9.10 -31.97
C LEU A 278 -6.58 -8.30 -32.35
N TYR A 279 -6.33 -7.18 -31.68
CA TYR A 279 -5.10 -6.42 -31.91
C TYR A 279 -3.88 -7.16 -31.37
N GLN A 280 -2.74 -6.93 -32.03
CA GLN A 280 -1.44 -7.36 -31.53
C GLN A 280 -0.79 -6.23 -30.73
N LEU A 281 0.15 -6.58 -29.85
CA LEU A 281 1.10 -5.62 -29.32
C LEU A 281 2.41 -5.68 -30.10
N ALA A 282 3.15 -4.59 -30.06
CA ALA A 282 4.52 -4.54 -30.54
C ALA A 282 5.38 -3.63 -29.65
N ARG A 283 6.70 -3.82 -29.73
CA ARG A 283 7.69 -2.90 -29.16
C ARG A 283 8.47 -2.26 -30.30
N LYS A 284 8.20 -0.98 -30.59
CA LYS A 284 8.77 -0.26 -31.74
C LYS A 284 9.28 1.11 -31.31
N GLU A 285 10.31 1.62 -31.99
CA GLU A 285 10.71 3.01 -31.84
C GLU A 285 9.62 3.93 -32.40
N LEU A 286 9.53 5.15 -31.87
CA LEU A 286 8.67 6.18 -32.45
C LEU A 286 9.17 6.53 -33.84
N LYS A 287 8.25 6.65 -34.81
CA LYS A 287 8.60 7.10 -36.15
C LYS A 287 8.93 8.60 -36.17
N ALA A 288 9.61 9.05 -37.22
CA ALA A 288 9.82 10.49 -37.43
C ALA A 288 8.47 11.23 -37.43
N GLY A 289 8.32 12.20 -36.52
CA GLY A 289 7.07 12.95 -36.32
C GLY A 289 6.07 12.36 -35.32
N GLU A 290 6.28 11.14 -34.81
CA GLU A 290 5.48 10.58 -33.71
C GLU A 290 5.96 11.11 -32.34
N THR A 291 5.02 11.31 -31.40
CA THR A 291 5.33 11.65 -30.00
C THR A 291 4.46 10.80 -29.06
N THR A 292 4.97 10.47 -27.88
CA THR A 292 4.17 9.72 -26.88
C THR A 292 2.93 10.48 -26.45
N ALA A 293 2.95 11.82 -26.42
CA ALA A 293 1.79 12.63 -26.05
C ALA A 293 0.63 12.55 -27.06
N ALA A 294 0.93 12.54 -28.37
CA ALA A 294 -0.10 12.57 -29.42
C ALA A 294 -0.48 11.17 -29.95
N SER A 295 0.42 10.19 -29.86
CA SER A 295 0.22 8.87 -30.45
C SER A 295 -0.54 7.92 -29.51
N VAL A 296 -1.87 7.91 -29.63
CA VAL A 296 -2.81 7.02 -28.93
C VAL A 296 -2.39 5.53 -28.87
N PRO A 297 -1.75 4.92 -29.89
CA PRO A 297 -1.27 3.54 -29.80
C PRO A 297 -0.31 3.25 -28.66
N ASN A 298 0.35 4.28 -28.12
CA ASN A 298 1.29 4.16 -27.00
C ASN A 298 0.63 4.48 -25.65
N HIS A 299 -0.67 4.81 -25.61
CA HIS A 299 -1.37 5.21 -24.38
C HIS A 299 -2.01 4.01 -23.70
N PHE A 300 -1.43 3.59 -22.58
CA PHE A 300 -1.97 2.54 -21.72
C PHE A 300 -2.52 3.17 -20.45
N LYS A 301 -3.71 2.77 -20.05
CA LYS A 301 -4.30 3.15 -18.77
C LYS A 301 -4.20 1.97 -17.83
N ILE A 302 -3.29 2.10 -16.87
CA ILE A 302 -3.06 1.12 -15.81
C ILE A 302 -3.86 1.58 -14.60
N VAL A 303 -4.75 0.75 -14.09
CA VAL A 303 -5.70 1.11 -13.04
C VAL A 303 -5.65 0.08 -11.93
N LYS A 304 -5.42 0.52 -10.70
CA LYS A 304 -5.44 -0.33 -9.51
C LYS A 304 -6.84 -0.35 -8.90
N ASP A 305 -7.39 -1.53 -8.68
CA ASP A 305 -8.52 -1.78 -7.78
C ASP A 305 -8.00 -1.81 -6.34
N LEU A 306 -8.39 -0.81 -5.55
CA LEU A 306 -7.92 -0.69 -4.17
C LEU A 306 -8.56 -1.74 -3.26
N PHE A 307 -9.79 -2.17 -3.54
CA PHE A 307 -10.51 -3.15 -2.75
C PHE A 307 -9.99 -4.57 -2.99
N LYS A 308 -9.87 -4.97 -4.26
CA LYS A 308 -9.40 -6.31 -4.66
C LYS A 308 -7.87 -6.44 -4.65
N ASP A 309 -7.16 -5.31 -4.60
CA ASP A 309 -5.70 -5.24 -4.75
C ASP A 309 -5.21 -5.89 -6.05
N SER A 310 -5.89 -5.55 -7.14
CA SER A 310 -5.59 -6.01 -8.49
C SER A 310 -5.33 -4.84 -9.42
N VAL A 311 -4.61 -5.09 -10.50
CA VAL A 311 -4.34 -4.08 -11.54
C VAL A 311 -5.01 -4.50 -12.85
N PHE A 312 -5.59 -3.53 -13.54
CA PHE A 312 -6.13 -3.65 -14.88
C PHE A 312 -5.31 -2.79 -15.83
N VAL A 313 -5.11 -3.25 -17.06
CA VAL A 313 -4.55 -2.40 -18.12
C VAL A 313 -5.56 -2.33 -19.25
N SER A 314 -5.76 -1.11 -19.73
CA SER A 314 -6.68 -0.81 -20.82
C SER A 314 -6.05 0.18 -21.80
N ILE A 315 -6.66 0.28 -22.97
CA ILE A 315 -6.34 1.29 -23.98
C ILE A 315 -7.57 2.13 -24.27
N LYS A 316 -7.38 3.38 -24.71
CA LYS A 316 -8.47 4.25 -25.14
C LYS A 316 -9.17 3.62 -26.35
N GLN A 317 -10.51 3.56 -26.38
CA GLN A 317 -11.28 3.01 -27.51
C GLN A 317 -11.37 3.99 -28.68
N ASP A 318 -11.47 5.29 -28.40
CA ASP A 318 -11.58 6.32 -29.44
C ASP A 318 -10.23 6.51 -30.15
N GLY A 319 -10.26 6.38 -31.46
CA GLY A 319 -9.08 6.32 -32.30
C GLY A 319 -8.33 4.99 -32.30
N SER A 320 -8.63 4.00 -31.45
CA SER A 320 -7.87 2.73 -31.45
C SER A 320 -8.44 1.63 -32.34
N ARG A 321 -9.65 1.84 -32.90
CA ARG A 321 -10.12 1.07 -34.06
C ARG A 321 -9.41 1.52 -35.33
N PHE A 322 -8.17 1.08 -35.48
CA PHE A 322 -7.46 1.22 -36.75
C PHE A 322 -7.92 0.10 -37.67
N THR A 323 -8.82 0.37 -38.62
CA THR A 323 -8.84 -0.45 -39.82
C THR A 323 -7.65 -0.02 -40.67
N TYR A 324 -6.85 -0.98 -41.14
CA TYR A 324 -5.84 -0.70 -42.14
C TYR A 324 -6.55 -0.44 -43.47
N ASP A 325 -6.36 0.73 -44.06
CA ASP A 325 -6.80 1.03 -45.41
C ASP A 325 -5.56 1.18 -46.30
N GLU A 326 -5.43 0.29 -47.27
CA GLU A 326 -4.29 0.26 -48.20
C GLU A 326 -4.21 1.54 -49.04
N ALA A 327 -5.36 2.20 -49.28
CA ALA A 327 -5.44 3.46 -50.00
C ALA A 327 -5.02 4.69 -49.16
N GLY A 328 -5.09 4.58 -47.82
CA GLY A 328 -4.87 5.69 -46.89
C GLY A 328 -5.94 6.78 -46.91
N ASN A 329 -6.00 7.57 -45.84
CA ASN A 329 -6.89 8.73 -45.74
C ASN A 329 -6.34 9.95 -46.52
N ALA A 330 -7.09 11.06 -46.54
CA ALA A 330 -6.70 12.29 -47.25
C ALA A 330 -5.36 12.91 -46.80
N THR A 331 -4.80 12.49 -45.67
CA THR A 331 -3.47 12.90 -45.17
C THR A 331 -2.37 11.89 -45.48
N GLY A 332 -2.67 10.84 -46.26
CA GLY A 332 -1.73 9.76 -46.61
C GLY A 332 -1.54 8.71 -45.50
N SER A 333 -2.34 8.78 -44.43
CA SER A 333 -2.27 7.79 -43.35
C SER A 333 -3.06 6.54 -43.73
N GLN A 334 -2.39 5.39 -43.82
CA GLN A 334 -3.00 4.05 -43.99
C GLN A 334 -3.80 3.59 -42.76
N TRP A 335 -3.84 4.44 -41.75
CA TRP A 335 -4.63 4.27 -40.55
C TRP A 335 -5.98 4.85 -40.93
N ALA A 336 -6.97 3.98 -41.16
CA ALA A 336 -8.32 4.47 -41.38
C ALA A 336 -8.71 5.32 -40.17
N THR A 337 -9.45 6.37 -40.50
CA THR A 337 -10.10 7.30 -39.59
C THR A 337 -10.49 6.60 -38.29
N ALA A 338 -10.18 7.22 -37.15
CA ALA A 338 -10.81 6.87 -35.88
C ALA A 338 -12.28 6.53 -36.16
N MET A 339 -12.82 5.46 -35.59
CA MET A 339 -14.26 5.23 -35.68
C MET A 339 -14.94 6.35 -34.89
N VAL A 340 -15.14 7.51 -35.53
CA VAL A 340 -15.68 8.72 -34.91
C VAL A 340 -17.15 8.44 -34.63
N LEU A 341 -17.45 8.14 -33.38
CA LEU A 341 -18.77 8.42 -32.82
C LEU A 341 -18.73 9.90 -32.44
N THR A 342 -19.32 10.73 -33.28
CA THR A 342 -19.32 12.20 -33.17
C THR A 342 -19.75 12.72 -31.79
N GLY A 343 -19.03 13.74 -31.28
CA GLY A 343 -19.48 14.66 -30.23
C GLY A 343 -18.95 14.40 -28.80
N ALA A 344 -18.59 15.50 -28.11
CA ALA A 344 -18.19 15.63 -26.68
C ALA A 344 -17.04 14.71 -26.17
N PRO A 345 -16.24 15.14 -25.16
CA PRO A 345 -15.21 14.27 -24.58
C PRO A 345 -15.82 12.98 -24.01
N HIS A 346 -15.25 11.84 -24.42
CA HIS A 346 -15.75 10.49 -24.12
C HIS A 346 -15.74 10.14 -22.62
N ALA A 347 -16.80 9.46 -22.17
CA ALA A 347 -16.94 8.97 -20.81
C ALA A 347 -16.09 7.71 -20.57
N ALA A 348 -15.86 7.36 -19.31
CA ALA A 348 -15.01 6.23 -18.95
C ALA A 348 -15.53 4.83 -19.36
N ALA A 349 -16.63 4.74 -20.10
CA ALA A 349 -17.19 3.51 -20.64
C ALA A 349 -16.59 3.11 -22.01
N ASP A 350 -15.75 3.96 -22.62
CA ASP A 350 -15.13 3.78 -23.94
C ASP A 350 -13.69 3.24 -23.85
N TYR A 351 -13.47 2.11 -23.18
CA TYR A 351 -12.14 1.45 -23.10
C TYR A 351 -12.19 -0.04 -23.42
N CYS A 352 -11.09 -0.56 -23.97
CA CYS A 352 -10.85 -2.00 -24.08
C CYS A 352 -9.78 -2.42 -23.06
N THR A 353 -10.11 -3.38 -22.19
CA THR A 353 -9.19 -4.06 -21.28
C THR A 353 -8.33 -5.07 -22.02
N LEU A 354 -7.02 -5.16 -21.74
CA LEU A 354 -6.21 -6.24 -22.27
C LEU A 354 -6.60 -7.57 -21.61
N SER A 355 -7.03 -8.55 -22.41
CA SER A 355 -7.42 -9.91 -22.02
C SER A 355 -6.49 -10.92 -22.69
N SER A 356 -6.50 -12.17 -22.25
CA SER A 356 -5.96 -13.31 -23.02
C SER A 356 -7.12 -14.19 -23.47
N ILE A 357 -7.58 -14.05 -24.72
CA ILE A 357 -8.64 -14.94 -25.24
C ILE A 357 -8.04 -16.26 -25.73
N LEU A 358 -8.77 -17.34 -25.46
CA LEU A 358 -8.52 -18.65 -26.06
C LEU A 358 -9.09 -18.67 -27.48
N LEU A 359 -8.21 -18.64 -28.49
CA LEU A 359 -8.63 -18.73 -29.90
C LEU A 359 -9.02 -20.16 -30.31
N THR A 360 -8.37 -21.14 -29.69
CA THR A 360 -8.63 -22.58 -29.80
C THR A 360 -8.17 -23.24 -28.49
N PRO A 361 -8.56 -24.50 -28.17
CA PRO A 361 -8.13 -25.20 -26.96
C PRO A 361 -6.61 -25.27 -26.71
N THR A 362 -5.79 -24.93 -27.71
CA THR A 362 -4.32 -25.00 -27.68
C THR A 362 -3.63 -23.66 -27.96
N THR A 363 -4.39 -22.56 -28.11
CA THR A 363 -3.83 -21.25 -28.46
C THR A 363 -4.46 -20.14 -27.64
N GLU A 364 -3.71 -19.61 -26.66
CA GLU A 364 -4.01 -18.36 -25.98
C GLU A 364 -3.15 -17.24 -26.60
N VAL A 365 -3.80 -16.13 -26.98
CA VAL A 365 -3.14 -14.91 -27.43
C VAL A 365 -3.59 -13.74 -26.57
N MET A 366 -2.75 -12.73 -26.42
CA MET A 366 -3.12 -11.50 -25.73
C MET A 366 -3.95 -10.62 -26.66
N THR A 367 -5.12 -10.22 -26.21
CA THR A 367 -6.14 -9.49 -26.94
C THR A 367 -6.65 -8.31 -26.13
N PHE A 368 -7.52 -7.51 -26.72
CA PHE A 368 -8.13 -6.36 -26.06
C PHE A 368 -9.63 -6.64 -26.00
N PHE A 369 -10.12 -7.03 -24.82
CA PHE A 369 -11.53 -7.27 -24.54
C PHE A 369 -12.26 -5.98 -24.20
N LYS A 370 -13.53 -5.85 -24.61
CA LYS A 370 -14.42 -4.74 -24.25
C LYS A 370 -15.58 -5.28 -23.42
N PRO A 371 -15.77 -4.88 -22.16
CA PRO A 371 -17.11 -4.78 -21.61
C PRO A 371 -17.73 -3.43 -21.98
N ALA A 372 -19.04 -3.41 -22.24
CA ALA A 372 -19.80 -2.17 -22.25
C ALA A 372 -19.81 -1.62 -20.81
N THR A 373 -19.01 -0.59 -20.54
CA THR A 373 -18.77 -0.01 -19.20
C THR A 373 -17.99 -0.96 -18.27
N PRO A 374 -16.68 -0.73 -18.05
CA PRO A 374 -15.91 -1.51 -17.10
C PRO A 374 -16.38 -1.17 -15.67
N THR A 375 -17.01 -2.12 -15.00
CA THR A 375 -17.22 -2.09 -13.55
C THR A 375 -16.61 -3.37 -12.98
N SER A 376 -16.21 -3.36 -11.71
CA SER A 376 -15.64 -4.54 -11.05
C SER A 376 -16.58 -5.77 -11.01
N ALA A 377 -17.85 -5.60 -11.40
CA ALA A 377 -18.89 -6.64 -11.48
C ALA A 377 -19.06 -7.24 -12.89
N THR A 378 -18.72 -6.52 -13.98
CA THR A 378 -18.88 -6.99 -15.37
C THR A 378 -17.62 -7.57 -15.98
N LEU A 379 -16.47 -7.38 -15.32
CA LEU A 379 -15.20 -8.01 -15.68
C LEU A 379 -15.22 -9.49 -15.25
N VAL A 380 -15.55 -10.36 -16.20
CA VAL A 380 -15.31 -11.80 -16.11
C VAL A 380 -13.80 -12.03 -15.97
N GLU A 381 -13.41 -13.15 -15.37
CA GLU A 381 -12.07 -13.56 -14.94
C GLU A 381 -11.01 -13.68 -16.07
N GLU A 382 -10.83 -12.63 -16.89
CA GLU A 382 -9.90 -12.53 -18.03
C GLU A 382 -8.76 -11.53 -17.78
N ASN A 383 -8.63 -11.02 -16.55
CA ASN A 383 -7.66 -10.00 -16.22
C ASN A 383 -6.22 -10.52 -16.39
N LEU A 384 -5.44 -9.83 -17.24
CA LEU A 384 -3.99 -9.84 -17.10
C LEU A 384 -3.67 -9.27 -15.72
N LEU A 385 -3.41 -10.17 -14.77
CA LEU A 385 -3.04 -9.79 -13.41
C LEU A 385 -1.58 -9.34 -13.44
N PHE A 386 -1.37 -8.04 -13.57
CA PHE A 386 -0.03 -7.48 -13.53
C PHE A 386 0.39 -7.35 -12.06
N ALA A 387 1.38 -8.13 -11.65
CA ALA A 387 2.10 -7.83 -10.44
C ALA A 387 2.98 -6.61 -10.71
N VAL A 388 2.68 -5.48 -10.08
CA VAL A 388 3.68 -4.42 -9.92
C VAL A 388 4.60 -4.90 -8.81
N SER A 389 5.65 -5.62 -9.23
CA SER A 389 6.83 -6.07 -8.48
C SER A 389 6.63 -6.72 -7.11
N ASP A 390 7.16 -7.93 -6.95
CA ASP A 390 7.40 -8.63 -5.68
C ASP A 390 8.03 -7.70 -4.60
N PRO A 391 7.48 -7.53 -3.37
CA PRO A 391 8.06 -6.68 -2.34
C PRO A 391 9.36 -7.28 -1.79
N ALA A 392 9.71 -8.52 -2.17
CA ALA A 392 11.04 -9.04 -1.93
C ALA A 392 12.12 -8.30 -2.76
N THR A 393 11.73 -7.55 -3.81
CA THR A 393 12.65 -6.77 -4.66
C THR A 393 12.38 -5.26 -4.67
N ALA A 394 11.24 -4.79 -4.14
CA ALA A 394 11.10 -3.38 -3.78
C ALA A 394 12.04 -3.08 -2.61
N SER A 395 12.94 -2.11 -2.77
CA SER A 395 13.93 -1.74 -1.76
C SER A 395 13.25 -1.16 -0.52
N ASP A 396 12.91 -2.01 0.45
CA ASP A 396 12.61 -1.55 1.80
C ASP A 396 13.93 -1.14 2.45
N TYR A 397 14.16 0.17 2.49
CA TYR A 397 15.33 0.77 3.12
C TYR A 397 15.27 0.71 4.64
N LYS A 398 14.24 0.13 5.29
CA LYS A 398 14.23 -0.05 6.74
C LYS A 398 14.92 -1.35 7.13
N THR A 399 15.57 -1.34 8.29
CA THR A 399 16.19 -2.53 8.88
C THR A 399 16.07 -2.50 10.41
N SER A 400 16.49 -3.57 11.06
CA SER A 400 16.53 -3.71 12.52
C SER A 400 17.78 -4.50 12.91
N VAL A 401 18.23 -4.30 14.14
CA VAL A 401 19.23 -5.17 14.79
C VAL A 401 18.54 -6.17 15.72
N ALA A 402 19.24 -7.24 16.09
CA ALA A 402 18.72 -8.24 17.03
C ALA A 402 18.59 -7.68 18.44
N ASP A 403 17.68 -8.23 19.24
CA ASP A 403 17.62 -7.90 20.66
C ASP A 403 18.91 -8.33 21.35
N GLY A 404 19.46 -7.49 22.21
CA GLY A 404 20.63 -7.87 22.96
C GLY A 404 21.44 -6.72 23.54
N LEU A 405 22.64 -7.09 23.97
CA LEU A 405 23.60 -6.19 24.57
C LEU A 405 24.61 -5.73 23.52
N TYR A 406 24.72 -4.42 23.35
CA TYR A 406 25.58 -3.81 22.36
C TYR A 406 26.60 -2.88 23.01
N TYR A 407 27.73 -2.76 22.32
CA TYR A 407 28.76 -1.77 22.58
C TYR A 407 28.81 -0.80 21.41
N ILE A 408 29.02 0.47 21.72
CA ILE A 408 29.19 1.49 20.70
C ILE A 408 30.68 1.65 20.47
N LYS A 409 31.08 1.69 19.21
CA LYS A 409 32.46 1.96 18.80
C LYS A 409 32.49 3.23 17.95
N ASN A 410 33.67 3.75 17.63
CA ASN A 410 33.82 4.72 16.54
C ASN A 410 34.32 4.01 15.27
N SER A 411 34.45 4.75 14.17
CA SER A 411 34.98 4.22 12.89
C SER A 411 36.41 3.67 12.98
N LYS A 412 37.14 4.00 14.05
CA LYS A 412 38.48 3.48 14.36
C LYS A 412 38.45 2.25 15.27
N GLY A 413 37.27 1.73 15.61
CA GLY A 413 37.09 0.55 16.46
C GLY A 413 37.23 0.80 17.97
N GLN A 414 37.41 2.05 18.40
CA GLN A 414 37.53 2.41 19.81
C GLN A 414 36.14 2.44 20.45
N TYR A 415 36.00 1.93 21.67
CA TYR A 415 34.72 1.95 22.39
C TYR A 415 34.33 3.36 22.79
N LEU A 416 33.04 3.66 22.66
CA LEU A 416 32.43 4.92 23.09
C LEU A 416 31.52 4.67 24.28
N ALA A 417 31.59 5.57 25.25
CA ALA A 417 30.80 5.52 26.46
C ALA A 417 30.27 6.90 26.82
N SER A 418 29.18 6.93 27.58
CA SER A 418 28.81 8.13 28.33
C SER A 418 29.80 8.33 29.48
N PRO A 419 30.41 9.51 29.65
CA PRO A 419 31.39 9.75 30.71
C PRO A 419 30.75 9.57 32.09
N ILE A 420 31.35 8.68 32.89
CA ILE A 420 30.91 8.36 34.26
C ILE A 420 30.87 9.62 35.14
N TYR A 421 31.81 10.55 34.94
CA TYR A 421 31.90 11.79 35.71
C TYR A 421 30.71 12.74 35.51
N ASN A 422 29.89 12.53 34.47
CA ASN A 422 28.72 13.35 34.15
C ASN A 422 27.39 12.69 34.53
N ASN A 423 27.44 11.52 35.18
CA ASN A 423 26.30 10.79 35.75
C ASN A 423 25.06 10.64 34.85
N GLY A 424 25.24 10.67 33.52
CA GLY A 424 24.17 10.52 32.54
C GLY A 424 23.33 11.78 32.27
N ASP A 425 23.74 12.97 32.73
CA ASP A 425 23.00 14.22 32.52
C ASP A 425 23.04 14.70 31.05
N ASP A 426 24.13 14.40 30.34
CA ASP A 426 24.26 14.59 28.89
C ASP A 426 24.79 13.30 28.26
N ALA A 427 24.27 12.91 27.11
CA ALA A 427 24.97 11.96 26.26
C ALA A 427 26.20 12.68 25.69
N LYS A 428 27.40 12.35 26.17
CA LYS A 428 28.67 12.75 25.53
C LYS A 428 29.42 11.47 25.25
N TRP A 429 30.07 11.36 24.10
CA TRP A 429 30.82 10.15 23.77
C TRP A 429 32.30 10.35 24.09
N VAL A 430 32.80 9.68 25.13
CA VAL A 430 34.25 9.59 25.39
C VAL A 430 34.79 8.26 24.88
N THR A 431 36.00 8.28 24.33
CA THR A 431 36.70 7.05 23.96
C THR A 431 37.17 6.32 25.21
N VAL A 432 36.84 5.04 25.33
CA VAL A 432 37.31 4.19 26.41
C VAL A 432 38.67 3.61 26.07
N ASP A 433 39.63 3.73 26.98
CA ASP A 433 40.88 2.96 26.90
C ASP A 433 40.62 1.53 27.37
N ALA A 434 40.59 0.60 26.42
CA ALA A 434 40.32 -0.81 26.68
C ALA A 434 41.43 -1.52 27.49
N ASN A 435 42.63 -0.92 27.62
CA ASN A 435 43.71 -1.45 28.44
C ASN A 435 43.54 -1.10 29.92
N GLU A 436 42.83 -0.01 30.22
CA GLU A 436 42.61 0.47 31.58
C GLU A 436 41.21 0.15 32.10
N GLN A 437 40.23 0.00 31.21
CA GLN A 437 38.83 -0.10 31.56
C GLN A 437 38.16 -1.31 30.90
N SER A 438 37.53 -2.15 31.72
CA SER A 438 36.89 -3.38 31.25
C SER A 438 35.49 -3.11 30.72
N VAL A 439 35.38 -2.94 29.40
CA VAL A 439 34.10 -2.66 28.71
C VAL A 439 33.04 -3.74 28.93
N ALA A 440 33.46 -5.00 29.06
CA ALA A 440 32.55 -6.13 29.32
C ALA A 440 31.98 -6.15 30.75
N ASN A 441 32.62 -5.47 31.70
CA ASN A 441 32.25 -5.51 33.11
C ASN A 441 31.64 -4.19 33.62
N MET A 442 31.61 -3.15 32.79
CA MET A 442 31.11 -1.82 33.17
C MET A 442 29.73 -1.55 32.53
N PRO A 443 28.63 -1.56 33.30
CA PRO A 443 27.27 -1.36 32.76
C PRO A 443 27.09 -0.03 32.03
N ALA A 444 27.76 1.03 32.46
CA ALA A 444 27.74 2.33 31.80
C ALA A 444 28.13 2.29 30.31
N TYR A 445 28.90 1.28 29.89
CA TYR A 445 29.42 1.13 28.52
C TYR A 445 28.57 0.19 27.67
N GLN A 446 27.47 -0.29 28.23
CA GLN A 446 26.63 -1.33 27.67
C GLN A 446 25.22 -0.83 27.41
N TRP A 447 24.74 -1.13 26.21
CA TRP A 447 23.45 -0.66 25.74
C TRP A 447 22.56 -1.86 25.45
N VAL A 448 21.40 -1.90 26.07
CA VAL A 448 20.36 -2.86 25.74
C VAL A 448 19.60 -2.30 24.55
N VAL A 449 19.55 -3.09 23.47
CA VAL A 449 18.75 -2.77 22.30
C VAL A 449 17.63 -3.78 22.19
N LEU A 450 16.39 -3.31 22.14
CA LEU A 450 15.18 -4.14 22.06
C LEU A 450 14.34 -3.71 20.85
N LYS A 451 13.82 -4.67 20.09
CA LYS A 451 12.84 -4.42 19.04
C LYS A 451 11.50 -4.02 19.63
N ASN A 452 10.87 -3.01 19.06
CA ASN A 452 9.50 -2.64 19.43
C ASN A 452 8.45 -3.61 18.85
N ASN A 453 8.81 -4.31 17.76
CA ASN A 453 7.96 -5.31 17.11
C ASN A 453 8.75 -6.59 16.82
N THR A 454 8.30 -7.70 17.40
CA THR A 454 8.95 -9.02 17.32
C THR A 454 8.21 -10.00 16.41
N LEU A 455 7.12 -9.58 15.76
CA LEU A 455 6.40 -10.40 14.79
C LEU A 455 7.30 -10.69 13.59
N SER A 456 7.27 -11.93 13.09
CA SER A 456 8.18 -12.43 12.04
C SER A 456 8.21 -11.57 10.77
N TYR A 457 7.11 -10.91 10.43
CA TYR A 457 7.02 -10.01 9.27
C TYR A 457 7.70 -8.64 9.49
N PHE A 458 7.78 -8.16 10.74
CA PHE A 458 8.34 -6.85 11.07
C PHE A 458 9.70 -6.93 11.76
N ALA A 459 10.09 -8.10 12.24
CA ALA A 459 11.26 -8.27 13.08
C ALA A 459 12.56 -7.84 12.39
N ASP A 460 12.64 -7.88 11.07
CA ASP A 460 13.79 -7.47 10.27
C ASP A 460 13.81 -5.96 9.94
N LYS A 461 12.71 -5.24 10.23
CA LYS A 461 12.47 -3.82 9.90
C LYS A 461 12.04 -2.97 11.10
N SER A 462 11.88 -3.63 12.25
CA SER A 462 11.43 -3.07 13.51
C SER A 462 12.24 -1.84 13.94
N SER A 463 11.56 -0.83 14.45
CA SER A 463 12.25 0.21 15.22
C SER A 463 12.76 -0.38 16.54
N VAL A 464 13.81 0.22 17.10
CA VAL A 464 14.45 -0.25 18.33
C VAL A 464 14.34 0.76 19.45
N GLU A 465 14.28 0.25 20.67
CA GLU A 465 14.52 0.97 21.91
C GLU A 465 15.99 0.75 22.31
N ILE A 466 16.68 1.83 22.70
CA ILE A 466 18.08 1.79 23.13
C ILE A 466 18.16 2.33 24.55
N ILE A 467 18.66 1.51 25.47
CA ILE A 467 18.68 1.76 26.92
C ILE A 467 20.11 1.61 27.43
N ASN A 468 20.63 2.61 28.14
CA ASN A 468 21.89 2.44 28.86
C ASN A 468 21.67 1.58 30.12
N ARG A 469 22.57 0.62 30.39
CA ARG A 469 22.40 -0.27 31.57
C ARG A 469 22.63 0.41 32.92
N GLU A 470 23.26 1.59 32.95
CA GLU A 470 23.55 2.33 34.18
C GLU A 470 22.68 3.59 34.30
N PHE A 471 22.54 4.36 33.22
CA PHE A 471 21.93 5.69 33.25
C PHE A 471 20.50 5.69 32.70
N ALA A 472 19.52 5.67 33.60
CA ALA A 472 18.09 5.67 33.25
C ALA A 472 17.63 6.90 32.44
N GLY A 473 18.39 8.01 32.48
CA GLY A 473 18.11 9.21 31.69
C GLY A 473 18.56 9.13 30.22
N LEU A 474 19.37 8.13 29.85
CA LEU A 474 19.91 7.95 28.51
C LEU A 474 19.15 6.85 27.75
N ASN A 475 17.85 7.04 27.57
CA ASN A 475 16.99 6.12 26.84
C ASN A 475 16.43 6.78 25.59
N ALA A 476 16.44 6.03 24.50
CA ALA A 476 15.90 6.46 23.22
C ALA A 476 14.85 5.46 22.73
N ASN A 477 13.63 5.95 22.55
CA ASN A 477 12.49 5.13 22.16
C ASN A 477 12.21 5.25 20.67
N ALA A 478 11.88 4.12 20.05
CA ALA A 478 11.39 4.05 18.66
C ALA A 478 12.35 4.58 17.58
N ILE A 479 13.65 4.29 17.68
CA ILE A 479 14.61 4.61 16.62
C ILE A 479 14.41 3.68 15.42
N GLN A 480 14.15 4.25 14.25
CA GLN A 480 14.10 3.50 13.00
C GLN A 480 15.50 3.42 12.36
N LEU A 481 15.95 2.20 12.04
CA LEU A 481 17.19 2.00 11.29
C LEU A 481 16.90 1.90 9.79
N TYR A 482 17.85 2.35 8.98
CA TYR A 482 17.77 2.32 7.53
C TYR A 482 18.98 1.61 6.90
N LYS A 483 18.76 0.82 5.85
CA LYS A 483 19.76 0.31 4.92
C LYS A 483 20.22 1.50 4.07
N ASN A 484 21.52 1.81 4.07
CA ASN A 484 22.07 2.57 2.97
C ASN A 484 23.44 2.06 2.54
N GLU A 485 23.65 2.22 1.24
CA GLU A 485 24.81 1.85 0.46
C GLU A 485 26.07 2.48 1.08
N VAL A 486 27.07 1.65 1.37
CA VAL A 486 28.38 2.07 1.92
C VAL A 486 28.31 2.60 3.37
N LEU A 487 28.32 1.69 4.36
CA LEU A 487 29.33 1.64 5.44
C LEU A 487 28.92 0.64 6.55
N PRO A 488 29.86 -0.18 7.05
CA PRO A 488 29.61 -1.09 8.15
C PRO A 488 29.75 -0.31 9.45
N THR A 489 28.65 -0.05 10.18
CA THR A 489 28.55 -0.07 11.66
C THR A 489 27.39 0.80 12.19
N ILE A 490 26.78 0.35 13.29
CA ILE A 490 25.77 1.00 14.17
C ILE A 490 26.15 2.44 14.64
N ILE A 491 27.35 2.90 14.28
CA ILE A 491 28.11 3.98 14.90
C ILE A 491 27.64 5.37 14.46
N GLN A 492 27.12 5.53 13.24
CA GLN A 492 26.69 6.86 12.77
C GLN A 492 25.30 7.29 13.24
N LEU A 493 24.41 6.35 13.58
CA LEU A 493 23.04 6.71 13.99
C LEU A 493 22.96 7.27 15.41
N LEU A 494 23.85 6.83 16.31
CA LEU A 494 23.95 7.40 17.67
C LEU A 494 24.67 8.76 17.71
N LEU A 495 25.39 9.14 16.65
CA LEU A 495 25.94 10.50 16.51
C LEU A 495 24.85 11.55 16.23
N LEU A 496 23.67 11.13 15.73
CA LEU A 496 22.52 12.01 15.48
C LEU A 496 21.61 12.20 16.70
N MET A 497 21.81 11.46 17.79
CA MET A 497 21.02 11.63 19.03
C MET A 497 21.55 12.74 19.95
N ILE A 498 22.59 13.46 19.53
CA ILE A 498 23.29 14.45 20.38
C ILE A 498 23.72 15.67 19.55
N TRP A 499 22.80 16.15 18.72
CA TRP A 499 22.73 17.55 18.28
C TRP A 499 21.28 18.02 18.37
#